data_AF-A0A1D2VMZ5-F1
#
_entry.id   AF-A0A1D2VMZ5-F1
#
_cell.length_a   1.000
_cell.length_b   1.000
_cell.length_c   1.000
_cell.angle_alpha   90.00
_cell.angle_beta   90.00
_cell.angle_gamma   90.00
#
_symmetry.space_group_name_H-M   'P 1'
#
loop_
_entity.id
_entity.type
_entity.pdbx_description
1 polymer ?
#
loop_
_entity_poly.entity_id
_entity_poly.type
_entity_poly.pdbx_seq_one_letter_code
_entity_poly.pdbx_strand_id
1 'polypeptide(L)'
;MEQQLTIGSLSAEILEELLQTVTHELTAQLVLQEQLLRAQYGRVEAGGPGSTGSTGSRLETRIRWSSTRGRDIFGHEKTTDASHFVYCPNCGRKHSAGRFASHIDRCFGGKGSRKAASNGGSSSNE
;
A
#
# COMPACT_ATOMS: atom_id res chain seq x y z
N MET A 1 12.34 -56.27 14.32
CA MET A 1 13.57 -55.47 14.37
C MET A 1 13.34 -54.35 15.36
N GLU A 2 13.78 -54.53 16.59
CA GLU A 2 13.66 -53.52 17.65
C GLU A 2 14.70 -52.42 17.37
N GLN A 3 14.25 -51.19 17.19
CA GLN A 3 15.15 -50.06 17.04
C GLN A 3 15.74 -49.73 18.40
N GLN A 4 17.07 -49.73 18.50
CA GLN A 4 17.78 -49.42 19.72
C GLN A 4 17.56 -47.94 20.06
N LEU A 5 16.87 -47.67 21.18
CA LEU A 5 16.62 -46.32 21.67
C LEU A 5 17.96 -45.66 22.05
N THR A 6 18.38 -44.68 21.25
CA THR A 6 19.56 -43.87 21.52
C THR A 6 19.13 -42.48 21.96
N ILE A 7 19.98 -41.77 22.69
CA ILE A 7 19.71 -40.36 23.06
C ILE A 7 19.48 -39.51 21.80
N GLY A 8 20.16 -39.84 20.70
CA GLY A 8 20.00 -39.16 19.42
C GLY A 8 18.64 -39.41 18.76
N SER A 9 18.10 -40.64 18.82
CA SER A 9 16.76 -40.92 18.28
C SER A 9 15.69 -40.26 19.14
N LEU A 10 15.83 -40.33 20.48
CA LEU A 10 14.89 -39.70 21.40
C LEU A 10 14.86 -38.16 21.26
N SER A 11 16.02 -37.51 21.13
CA SER A 11 16.07 -36.05 20.97
C SER A 11 15.52 -35.59 19.62
N ALA A 12 15.68 -36.41 18.57
CA ALA A 12 15.09 -36.16 17.26
C ALA A 12 13.56 -36.28 17.30
N GLU A 13 13.02 -37.33 17.95
CA GLU A 13 11.57 -37.51 18.14
C GLU A 13 10.94 -36.34 18.90
N ILE A 14 11.58 -35.90 20.00
CA ILE A 14 11.11 -34.73 20.77
C ILE A 14 11.10 -33.47 19.89
N LEU A 15 12.15 -33.25 19.09
CA LEU A 15 12.20 -32.10 18.21
C LEU A 15 11.09 -32.17 17.14
N GLU A 16 10.84 -33.35 16.58
CA GLU A 16 9.78 -33.56 15.61
C GLU A 16 8.40 -33.26 16.21
N GLU A 17 8.10 -33.74 17.41
CA GLU A 17 6.83 -33.46 18.10
C GLU A 17 6.64 -31.95 18.36
N LEU A 18 7.70 -31.25 18.77
CA LEU A 18 7.65 -29.80 18.98
C LEU A 18 7.42 -29.04 17.66
N LEU A 19 8.14 -29.40 16.60
CA LEU A 19 7.98 -28.77 15.29
C LEU A 19 6.61 -29.07 14.70
N GLN A 20 6.09 -30.29 14.86
CA GLN A 20 4.77 -30.68 14.39
C GLN A 20 3.68 -29.88 15.10
N THR A 21 3.82 -29.68 16.42
CA THR A 21 2.89 -28.85 17.19
C THR A 21 2.85 -27.41 16.67
N VAL A 22 4.02 -26.78 16.48
CA VAL A 22 4.12 -25.40 15.99
C VAL A 22 3.60 -25.27 14.55
N THR A 23 3.93 -26.22 13.68
CA THR A 23 3.48 -26.19 12.28
C THR A 23 1.97 -26.38 12.15
N HIS A 24 1.38 -27.28 12.95
CA HIS A 24 -0.07 -27.46 12.99
C HIS A 24 -0.79 -26.21 13.50
N GLU A 25 -0.25 -25.54 14.52
CA GLU A 25 -0.81 -24.28 15.02
C GLU A 25 -0.77 -23.18 13.95
N LEU A 26 0.39 -22.95 13.34
CA LEU A 26 0.56 -21.92 12.31
C LEU A 26 -0.33 -22.19 11.09
N THR A 27 -0.41 -23.45 10.64
CA THR A 27 -1.25 -23.81 9.50
C THR A 27 -2.73 -23.60 9.81
N ALA A 28 -3.21 -23.96 11.00
CA ALA A 28 -4.57 -23.71 11.42
C ALA A 28 -4.91 -22.20 11.43
N GLN A 29 -4.01 -21.37 11.98
CA GLN A 29 -4.17 -19.92 12.02
C GLN A 29 -4.23 -19.32 10.61
N LEU A 30 -3.30 -19.70 9.73
CA LEU A 30 -3.22 -19.18 8.37
C LEU A 30 -4.42 -19.61 7.52
N VAL A 31 -4.87 -20.86 7.62
CA VAL A 31 -6.03 -21.36 6.89
C VAL A 31 -7.29 -20.62 7.33
N LEU A 32 -7.49 -20.45 8.64
CA LEU A 32 -8.66 -19.75 9.17
C LEU A 32 -8.64 -18.27 8.76
N GLN A 33 -7.50 -17.61 8.85
CA GLN A 33 -7.34 -16.23 8.39
C GLN A 33 -7.69 -16.10 6.89
N GLU A 34 -7.19 -16.99 6.05
CA GLU A 34 -7.49 -16.98 4.61
C GLU A 34 -8.97 -17.24 4.32
N GLN A 35 -9.61 -18.15 5.05
CA GLN A 35 -11.05 -18.40 4.94
C GLN A 35 -11.87 -17.16 5.31
N LEU A 36 -11.52 -16.47 6.40
CA LEU A 36 -12.17 -15.23 6.80
C LEU A 36 -11.97 -14.14 5.75
N LEU A 37 -10.75 -13.96 5.25
CA LEU A 37 -10.47 -12.99 4.19
C LEU A 37 -11.26 -13.29 2.92
N ARG A 38 -11.39 -14.56 2.53
CA ARG A 38 -12.17 -14.98 1.37
C ARG A 38 -13.66 -14.78 1.55
N ALA A 39 -14.18 -15.03 2.75
CA ALA A 39 -15.58 -14.78 3.08
C ALA A 39 -15.89 -13.27 3.06
N GLN A 40 -14.99 -12.45 3.60
CA GLN A 40 -15.20 -11.00 3.73
C GLN A 40 -14.97 -10.23 2.42
N TYR A 41 -13.95 -10.61 1.64
CA TYR A 41 -13.49 -9.84 0.48
C TYR A 41 -13.55 -10.64 -0.84
N GLY A 42 -14.00 -11.90 -0.84
CA GLY A 42 -14.05 -12.77 -2.02
C GLY A 42 -12.74 -13.53 -2.32
N ARG A 43 -12.67 -14.24 -3.44
CA ARG A 43 -11.53 -15.10 -3.79
C ARG A 43 -10.42 -14.36 -4.56
N VAL A 44 -9.17 -14.48 -4.10
CA VAL A 44 -7.99 -13.99 -4.83
C VAL A 44 -7.79 -14.83 -6.09
N GLU A 45 -8.28 -14.36 -7.23
CA GLU A 45 -7.95 -14.96 -8.52
C GLU A 45 -6.54 -14.50 -8.92
N ALA A 46 -5.63 -15.45 -9.09
CA ALA A 46 -4.33 -15.20 -9.70
C ALA A 46 -4.57 -14.88 -11.18
N GLY A 47 -4.78 -13.60 -11.49
CA GLY A 47 -5.06 -13.14 -12.84
C GLY A 47 -3.99 -13.61 -13.82
N GLY A 48 -4.38 -14.53 -14.70
CA GLY A 48 -3.59 -14.93 -15.87
C GLY A 48 -3.32 -13.73 -16.79
N PRO A 49 -2.31 -13.81 -17.66
CA PRO A 49 -1.96 -12.71 -18.55
C PRO A 49 -3.02 -12.60 -19.66
N GLY A 50 -4.03 -11.73 -19.49
CA GLY A 50 -4.90 -11.40 -20.62
C GLY A 50 -6.36 -11.01 -20.37
N SER A 51 -6.79 -10.56 -19.19
CA SER A 51 -8.15 -10.00 -19.06
C SER A 51 -8.17 -8.55 -19.55
N THR A 52 -8.34 -8.37 -20.86
CA THR A 52 -8.86 -7.14 -21.47
C THR A 52 -10.21 -6.81 -20.83
N GLY A 53 -10.40 -5.54 -20.48
CA GLY A 53 -11.33 -5.11 -19.44
C GLY A 53 -12.80 -5.51 -19.61
N SER A 54 -13.47 -5.66 -18.46
CA SER A 54 -14.86 -5.25 -18.34
C SER A 54 -15.11 -4.65 -16.96
N THR A 55 -15.64 -3.44 -17.01
CA THR A 55 -16.30 -2.68 -15.94
C THR A 55 -16.99 -3.55 -14.87
N GLY A 56 -16.67 -3.30 -13.60
CA GLY A 56 -17.56 -3.65 -12.50
C GLY A 56 -17.02 -4.55 -11.40
N SER A 57 -15.86 -4.24 -10.81
CA SER A 57 -15.59 -4.53 -9.40
C SER A 57 -14.29 -3.84 -8.96
N ARG A 58 -14.43 -2.82 -8.11
CA ARG A 58 -13.32 -1.97 -7.61
C ARG A 58 -12.47 -2.67 -6.53
N LEU A 59 -12.73 -3.95 -6.26
CA LEU A 59 -12.06 -4.76 -5.24
C LEU A 59 -11.13 -5.84 -5.84
N GLU A 60 -11.04 -5.94 -7.16
CA GLU A 60 -10.17 -6.92 -7.85
C GLU A 60 -8.66 -6.64 -7.70
N THR A 61 -8.25 -5.49 -7.17
CA THR A 61 -6.85 -5.14 -6.90
C THR A 61 -6.36 -5.75 -5.58
N ARG A 62 -6.48 -7.07 -5.47
CA ARG A 62 -5.75 -7.83 -4.46
C ARG A 62 -4.28 -7.88 -4.86
N ILE A 63 -3.47 -7.14 -4.10
CA ILE A 63 -2.00 -7.10 -4.05
C ILE A 63 -1.36 -8.17 -4.97
N ARG A 64 -1.27 -7.86 -6.26
CA ARG A 64 -0.43 -8.63 -7.16
C ARG A 64 0.98 -8.17 -6.82
N TRP A 65 1.85 -9.07 -6.38
CA TRP A 65 3.26 -8.74 -6.24
C TRP A 65 3.81 -8.38 -7.63
N SER A 66 3.84 -7.09 -7.94
CA SER A 66 4.51 -6.57 -9.13
C SER A 66 6.00 -6.74 -8.90
N SER A 67 6.56 -7.85 -9.40
CA SER A 67 8.01 -8.07 -9.39
C SER A 67 8.77 -7.05 -10.26
N THR A 68 8.06 -6.19 -11.00
CA THR A 68 8.65 -5.10 -11.79
C THR A 68 9.03 -3.96 -10.86
N ARG A 69 10.33 -3.69 -10.73
CA ARG A 69 10.86 -2.53 -9.99
C ARG A 69 10.25 -1.23 -10.55
N GLY A 70 9.92 -0.29 -9.67
CA GLY A 70 9.41 1.03 -10.05
C GLY A 70 7.90 1.12 -10.25
N ARG A 71 7.14 0.06 -9.96
CA ARG A 71 5.67 0.05 -9.97
C ARG A 71 5.11 -0.16 -8.57
N ASP A 72 3.92 0.38 -8.30
CA ASP A 72 3.22 0.23 -7.03
C ASP A 72 2.55 -1.15 -6.87
N ILE A 73 1.87 -1.36 -5.74
CA ILE A 73 1.14 -2.61 -5.42
C ILE A 73 -0.05 -2.91 -6.36
N PHE A 74 -0.45 -1.93 -7.17
CA PHE A 74 -1.51 -2.03 -8.18
C PHE A 74 -0.94 -2.12 -9.60
N GLY A 75 0.39 -2.07 -9.76
CA GLY A 75 1.08 -2.13 -11.05
C GLY A 75 1.15 -0.79 -11.80
N HIS A 76 0.82 0.32 -11.15
CA HIS A 76 0.96 1.66 -11.71
C HIS A 76 2.39 2.20 -11.54
N GLU A 77 2.86 2.96 -12.53
CA GLU A 77 4.11 3.70 -12.42
C GLU A 77 3.96 4.88 -11.45
N LYS A 78 5.07 5.33 -10.84
CA LYS A 78 5.06 6.53 -10.01
C LYS A 78 4.51 7.71 -10.81
N THR A 79 3.34 8.20 -10.41
CA THR A 79 2.78 9.43 -10.96
C THR A 79 3.71 10.61 -10.65
N THR A 80 3.87 11.53 -11.60
CA THR A 80 4.69 12.73 -11.40
C THR A 80 4.02 13.68 -10.41
N ASP A 81 4.74 14.05 -9.33
CA ASP A 81 4.19 14.85 -8.22
C ASP A 81 3.76 16.26 -8.66
N ALA A 82 4.24 16.72 -9.82
CA ALA A 82 3.87 18.00 -10.44
C ALA A 82 2.46 18.00 -11.05
N SER A 83 1.90 16.83 -11.37
CA SER A 83 0.56 16.70 -11.95
C SER A 83 -0.56 16.74 -10.89
N HIS A 84 -0.20 16.49 -9.63
CA HIS A 84 -1.15 16.44 -8.53
C HIS A 84 -1.37 17.82 -7.92
N PHE A 85 -2.63 18.18 -7.72
CA PHE A 85 -3.02 19.43 -7.08
C PHE A 85 -3.94 19.16 -5.90
N VAL A 86 -3.71 19.89 -4.81
CA VAL A 86 -4.44 19.79 -3.56
C VAL A 86 -5.05 21.15 -3.25
N TYR A 87 -6.29 21.14 -2.75
CA TYR A 87 -6.96 22.35 -2.29
C TYR A 87 -6.59 22.64 -0.84
N CYS A 88 -6.21 23.88 -0.53
CA CYS A 88 -5.97 24.29 0.85
C CYS A 88 -7.31 24.56 1.56
N PRO A 89 -7.64 23.86 2.66
CA PRO A 89 -8.89 24.08 3.39
C PRO A 89 -8.93 25.45 4.10
N ASN A 90 -7.78 26.09 4.32
CA ASN A 90 -7.69 27.38 5.02
C ASN A 90 -7.89 28.58 4.08
N CYS A 91 -7.26 28.59 2.89
CA CYS A 91 -7.35 29.72 1.95
C CYS A 91 -8.18 29.44 0.68
N GLY A 92 -8.65 28.21 0.49
CA GLY A 92 -9.44 27.79 -0.67
C GLY A 92 -8.66 27.74 -2.00
N ARG A 93 -7.36 28.07 -2.00
CA ARG A 93 -6.55 28.08 -3.22
C ARG A 93 -6.05 26.67 -3.57
N LYS A 94 -5.91 26.43 -4.88
CA LYS A 94 -5.35 25.21 -5.44
C LYS A 94 -3.82 25.32 -5.49
N HIS A 95 -3.13 24.35 -4.91
CA HIS A 95 -1.67 24.27 -4.88
C HIS A 95 -1.19 22.96 -5.49
N SER A 96 -0.02 22.96 -6.13
CA SER A 96 0.61 21.71 -6.55
C SER A 96 1.04 20.91 -5.32
N ALA A 97 0.91 19.59 -5.36
CA ALA A 97 1.17 18.71 -4.23
C ALA A 97 2.60 18.89 -3.68
N GLY A 98 3.60 19.01 -4.56
CA GLY A 98 4.99 19.27 -4.17
C GLY A 98 5.25 20.64 -3.53
N ARG A 99 4.32 21.60 -3.58
CA ARG A 99 4.42 22.93 -2.96
C ARG A 99 3.43 23.13 -1.81
N PHE A 100 2.66 22.09 -1.47
CA PHE A 100 1.65 22.19 -0.43
C PHE A 100 2.25 22.39 0.97
N ALA A 101 3.38 21.72 1.28
CA ALA A 101 4.06 21.89 2.56
C ALA A 101 4.53 23.34 2.80
N SER A 102 5.25 23.92 1.83
CA SER A 102 5.72 25.32 1.95
C SER A 102 4.57 26.34 1.88
N HIS A 103 3.44 25.96 1.28
CA HIS A 103 2.22 26.74 1.36
C HIS A 103 1.63 26.71 2.78
N ILE A 104 1.53 25.55 3.43
CA ILE A 104 1.02 25.41 4.81
C ILE A 104 1.80 26.32 5.76
N ASP A 105 3.13 26.31 5.71
CA ASP A 105 3.99 27.14 6.56
C ASP A 105 3.64 28.64 6.46
N ARG A 106 3.32 29.10 5.25
CA ARG A 106 2.97 30.50 4.96
C ARG A 106 1.49 30.81 5.25
N CYS A 107 0.60 29.86 4.98
CA CYS A 107 -0.84 30.01 5.10
C CYS A 107 -1.29 29.97 6.56
N PHE A 108 -0.73 29.07 7.37
CA PHE A 108 -1.04 28.96 8.80
C PHE A 108 -0.15 29.87 9.65
N GLY A 109 1.07 30.18 9.21
CA GLY A 109 2.02 31.05 9.93
C GLY A 109 1.68 32.54 9.95
N GLY A 110 0.50 32.97 9.47
CA GLY A 110 -0.03 34.33 9.66
C GLY A 110 0.77 35.48 9.02
N LYS A 111 1.85 35.20 8.27
CA LYS A 111 2.72 36.23 7.66
C LYS A 111 2.39 36.55 6.19
N GLY A 112 1.33 35.97 5.62
CA GLY A 112 0.84 36.26 4.26
C GLY A 112 -0.45 37.09 4.19
N SER A 113 -1.11 37.34 5.33
CA SER A 113 -2.40 38.04 5.42
C SER A 113 -2.24 39.54 5.68
N ARG A 114 -1.27 40.18 5.02
CA ARG A 114 -1.23 41.65 4.94
C ARG A 114 -1.12 42.08 3.47
N LYS A 115 -2.30 42.35 2.90
CA LYS A 115 -2.57 43.21 1.75
C LYS A 115 -1.98 42.80 0.39
N ALA A 116 -2.75 42.04 -0.38
CA ALA A 116 -2.85 42.27 -1.83
C ALA A 116 -3.86 43.41 -2.06
N ALA A 117 -3.45 44.62 -1.68
CA ALA A 117 -4.16 45.87 -1.96
C ALA A 117 -3.13 46.99 -2.07
N SER A 118 -2.34 46.98 -3.14
CA SER A 118 -1.76 48.17 -3.78
C SER A 118 -1.01 47.78 -5.06
N ASN A 119 -1.66 48.03 -6.19
CA ASN A 119 -1.12 48.67 -7.40
C ASN A 119 0.34 48.39 -7.83
N GLY A 120 0.51 47.81 -9.02
CA GLY A 120 1.79 47.73 -9.72
C GLY A 120 1.69 46.89 -11.00
N GLY A 121 1.32 47.53 -12.11
CA GLY A 121 1.31 46.89 -13.43
C GLY A 121 2.69 46.87 -14.10
N SER A 122 2.85 45.94 -15.04
CA SER A 122 3.71 46.00 -16.24
C SER A 122 3.40 44.74 -17.07
N SER A 123 2.71 44.89 -18.22
CA SER A 123 3.30 44.89 -19.58
C SER A 123 4.07 43.59 -19.86
N SER A 124 3.70 42.71 -20.78
CA SER A 124 3.54 42.84 -22.23
C SER A 124 4.47 41.80 -22.88
N ASN A 125 3.92 41.12 -23.88
CA ASN A 125 4.55 40.56 -25.07
C ASN A 125 5.46 39.32 -25.04
N GLU A 126 5.16 38.51 -26.07
CA GLU A 126 5.89 37.43 -26.75
C GLU A 126 5.89 36.03 -26.12
#